data_AF-A0A357TE61-F1
#
_entry.id   AF-A0A357TE61-F1
#
_cell.length_a   1.000
_cell.length_b   1.000
_cell.length_c   1.000
_cell.angle_alpha   90.00
_cell.angle_beta   90.00
_cell.angle_gamma   90.00
#
_symmetry.space_group_name_H-M   'P 1'
#
loop_
_entity.id
_entity.type
_entity.pdbx_description
1 polymer ?
#
loop_
_entity_poly.entity_id
_entity_poly.type
_entity_poly.pdbx_seq_one_letter_code
_entity_poly.pdbx_strand_id
1 'polypeptide(L)'
;MNAGSLEGALRLQKFIFLAVIALALVVFGYTLADDAFFAALAFGGLAWLMLMPYHATLSVTLAIATFSTAFIMPFFPGRPFVWEAAALLGWTGCVLVFSFRQYRDEMWDSIHEHKWMLFGVAGYCLILVVTMFERGVGFRTMGGEQMGGRFYFQQLTCAIFPLMFMMLRLKEDQIRKLFVLQCALSVTWVISDVIYTNAQWMFGVLFFLEVPGDAMNFERERMKMGINRYQSLAFVSTGFLWLLLIKFKMKDFLTAKGAFLIPASIAIMGVGLLSGHRYTVAIIVLVTFFCTIAQRVFNFRNTVIGGLFLVIGLIVAYGFADRMPLAAQRAISVLPGIEVHRDAQIDGSSTMETRRILREEGIKLIPQYLWLGRGFGQSGFGDHSLHWDPTAITYHMNQGRFFNGFIGLMINTGLFGTF
;
A
#
# COMPACT_ATOMS: atom_id res chain seq x y z
N MET A 1 -50.03 35.67 -27.02
CA MET A 1 -49.81 34.57 -26.06
C MET A 1 -50.06 35.12 -24.66
N ASN A 2 -51.10 34.65 -23.98
CA ASN A 2 -51.55 35.24 -22.71
C ASN A 2 -50.60 34.87 -21.56
N ALA A 3 -50.19 35.87 -20.78
CA ALA A 3 -49.28 35.75 -19.64
C ALA A 3 -49.70 34.66 -18.63
N GLY A 4 -51.01 34.40 -18.49
CA GLY A 4 -51.52 33.33 -17.63
C GLY A 4 -51.16 31.89 -18.07
N SER A 5 -50.87 31.66 -19.36
CA SER A 5 -50.45 30.32 -19.84
C SER A 5 -49.00 30.00 -19.49
N LEU A 6 -48.14 31.03 -19.43
CA LEU A 6 -46.72 30.89 -19.08
C LEU A 6 -46.56 30.63 -17.57
N GLU A 7 -47.37 31.30 -16.75
CA GLU A 7 -47.38 31.13 -15.31
C GLU A 7 -47.92 29.75 -14.88
N GLY A 8 -48.94 29.24 -15.60
CA GLY A 8 -49.45 27.88 -15.43
C GLY A 8 -48.41 26.81 -15.78
N ALA A 9 -47.69 26.99 -16.89
CA ALA A 9 -46.61 26.09 -17.31
C ALA A 9 -45.44 26.07 -16.31
N LEU A 10 -45.05 27.24 -15.77
CA LEU A 10 -44.01 27.36 -14.75
C LEU A 10 -44.42 26.71 -13.41
N ARG A 11 -45.69 26.82 -13.01
CA ARG A 11 -46.22 26.13 -11.82
C ARG A 11 -46.27 24.63 -12.00
N LEU A 12 -46.66 24.15 -13.19
CA LEU A 12 -46.67 22.73 -13.54
C LEU A 12 -45.24 22.15 -13.54
N GLN A 13 -44.27 22.86 -14.12
CA GLN A 13 -42.87 22.44 -14.13
C GLN A 13 -42.29 22.36 -12.70
N LYS A 14 -42.57 23.37 -11.85
CA LYS A 14 -42.16 23.36 -10.44
C LYS A 14 -42.82 22.22 -9.67
N PHE A 15 -44.09 21.93 -9.94
CA PHE A 15 -44.83 20.83 -9.32
C PHE A 15 -44.26 19.47 -9.75
N ILE A 16 -44.00 19.26 -11.05
CA ILE A 16 -43.38 18.04 -11.56
C ILE A 16 -41.99 17.86 -10.95
N PHE A 17 -41.20 18.92 -10.86
CA PHE A 17 -39.87 18.87 -10.26
C PHE A 17 -39.94 18.51 -8.76
N LEU A 18 -40.84 19.13 -8.01
CA LEU A 18 -41.10 18.79 -6.60
C LEU A 18 -41.62 17.36 -6.43
N ALA A 19 -42.50 16.89 -7.32
CA ALA A 19 -43.04 15.54 -7.30
C ALA A 19 -41.95 14.49 -7.62
N VAL A 20 -41.05 14.78 -8.56
CA VAL A 20 -39.89 13.93 -8.87
C VAL A 20 -38.92 13.90 -7.71
N ILE A 21 -38.64 15.04 -7.06
CA ILE A 21 -37.82 15.10 -5.86
C ILE A 21 -38.48 14.34 -4.70
N ALA A 22 -39.78 14.50 -4.48
CA ALA A 22 -40.50 13.80 -3.42
C ALA A 22 -40.53 12.29 -3.67
N LEU A 23 -40.79 11.86 -4.90
CA LEU A 23 -40.73 10.45 -5.30
C LEU A 23 -39.32 9.89 -5.13
N ALA A 24 -38.30 10.63 -5.54
CA ALA A 24 -36.91 10.25 -5.34
C ALA A 24 -36.59 10.13 -3.85
N LEU A 25 -37.02 11.07 -3.00
CA LEU A 25 -36.83 11.02 -1.55
C LEU A 25 -37.54 9.82 -0.90
N VAL A 26 -38.75 9.46 -1.35
CA VAL A 26 -39.49 8.30 -0.85
C VAL A 26 -38.81 6.99 -1.28
N VAL A 27 -38.40 6.88 -2.54
CA VAL A 27 -37.69 5.69 -3.06
C VAL A 27 -36.31 5.56 -2.42
N PHE A 28 -35.55 6.65 -2.31
CA PHE A 28 -34.29 6.67 -1.56
C PHE A 28 -34.53 6.32 -0.10
N GLY A 29 -35.53 6.90 0.56
CA GLY A 29 -35.84 6.61 1.96
C GLY A 29 -36.20 5.14 2.22
N TYR A 30 -36.99 4.53 1.33
CA TYR A 30 -37.36 3.12 1.40
C TYR A 30 -36.16 2.19 1.17
N THR A 31 -35.36 2.45 0.13
CA THR A 31 -34.14 1.66 -0.18
C THR A 31 -33.03 1.83 0.87
N LEU A 32 -32.92 3.00 1.50
CA LEU A 32 -32.03 3.24 2.65
C LEU A 32 -32.45 2.46 3.90
N ALA A 33 -33.76 2.23 4.08
CA ALA A 33 -34.28 1.55 5.27
C ALA A 33 -34.06 0.03 5.23
N ASP A 34 -33.98 -0.55 4.03
CA ASP A 34 -33.91 -2.00 3.83
C ASP A 34 -32.45 -2.52 3.74
N ASP A 35 -31.50 -1.68 3.30
CA ASP A 35 -30.11 -2.08 3.12
C ASP A 35 -29.11 -1.03 3.64
N ALA A 36 -28.36 -1.43 4.67
CA ALA A 36 -27.31 -0.63 5.28
C ALA A 36 -26.22 -0.19 4.29
N PHE A 37 -26.02 -0.94 3.20
CA PHE A 37 -25.08 -0.59 2.12
C PHE A 37 -25.56 0.63 1.33
N PHE A 38 -26.83 0.67 0.93
CA PHE A 38 -27.41 1.83 0.24
C PHE A 38 -27.47 3.06 1.13
N ALA A 39 -27.74 2.87 2.43
CA ALA A 39 -27.62 3.94 3.41
C ALA A 39 -26.19 4.49 3.49
N ALA A 40 -25.19 3.63 3.64
CA ALA A 40 -23.79 4.03 3.68
C ALA A 40 -23.35 4.75 2.39
N LEU A 41 -23.83 4.30 1.23
CA LEU A 41 -23.53 4.93 -0.06
C LEU A 41 -24.19 6.31 -0.19
N ALA A 42 -25.43 6.48 0.26
CA ALA A 42 -26.12 7.76 0.25
C ALA A 42 -25.47 8.77 1.21
N PHE A 43 -25.18 8.37 2.45
CA PHE A 43 -24.43 9.21 3.40
C PHE A 43 -23.02 9.52 2.89
N GLY A 44 -22.34 8.53 2.30
CA GLY A 44 -21.04 8.69 1.67
C GLY A 44 -21.08 9.69 0.52
N GLY A 45 -22.08 9.61 -0.36
CA GLY A 45 -22.28 10.54 -1.46
C GLY A 45 -22.57 11.97 -0.98
N LEU A 46 -23.38 12.12 0.08
CA LEU A 46 -23.67 13.43 0.67
C LEU A 46 -22.42 14.04 1.33
N ALA A 47 -21.66 13.24 2.09
CA ALA A 47 -20.39 13.66 2.66
C ALA A 47 -19.38 14.02 1.56
N TRP A 48 -19.32 13.26 0.46
CA TRP A 48 -18.51 13.54 -0.72
C TRP A 48 -18.86 14.89 -1.35
N LEU A 49 -20.15 15.19 -1.52
CA LEU A 49 -20.58 16.48 -2.05
C LEU A 49 -20.23 17.65 -1.11
N MET A 50 -20.39 17.47 0.21
CA MET A 50 -20.04 18.48 1.20
C MET A 50 -18.54 18.76 1.27
N LEU A 51 -17.72 17.74 1.05
CA LEU A 51 -16.26 17.85 1.11
C LEU A 51 -15.63 18.29 -0.22
N MET A 52 -16.41 18.48 -1.29
CA MET A 52 -15.91 18.88 -2.62
C MET A 52 -14.86 20.00 -2.59
N PRO A 53 -15.04 21.12 -1.87
CA PRO A 53 -14.05 22.20 -1.84
C PRO A 53 -12.68 21.78 -1.32
N TYR A 54 -12.62 20.68 -0.55
CA TYR A 54 -11.42 20.19 0.11
C TYR A 54 -10.85 18.92 -0.51
N HIS A 55 -11.44 18.38 -1.58
CA HIS A 55 -11.07 17.08 -2.14
C HIS A 55 -9.58 16.96 -2.50
N ALA A 56 -9.00 17.96 -3.15
CA ALA A 56 -7.58 17.91 -3.53
C ALA A 56 -6.67 17.87 -2.28
N THR A 57 -6.91 18.77 -1.32
CA THR A 57 -6.15 18.84 -0.07
C THR A 57 -6.33 17.57 0.77
N LEU A 58 -7.56 17.07 0.89
CA LEU A 58 -7.87 15.83 1.61
C LEU A 58 -7.24 14.61 0.95
N SER A 59 -7.26 14.54 -0.38
CA SER A 59 -6.62 13.45 -1.14
C SER A 59 -5.16 13.31 -0.75
N VAL A 60 -4.38 14.38 -0.83
CA VAL A 60 -2.95 14.35 -0.51
C VAL A 60 -2.70 14.16 0.99
N THR A 61 -3.47 14.83 1.84
CA THR A 61 -3.30 14.75 3.30
C THR A 61 -3.57 13.33 3.80
N LEU A 62 -4.67 12.72 3.38
CA LEU A 62 -5.04 11.34 3.74
C LEU A 62 -4.08 10.34 3.11
N ALA A 63 -3.68 10.52 1.85
CA ALA A 63 -2.74 9.63 1.19
C ALA A 63 -1.40 9.55 1.94
N ILE A 64 -0.79 10.70 2.28
CA ILE A 64 0.46 10.72 3.05
C ILE A 64 0.23 10.12 4.44
N ALA A 65 -0.78 10.60 5.18
CA ALA A 65 -0.99 10.18 6.56
C ALA A 65 -1.32 8.69 6.71
N THR A 66 -1.95 8.07 5.71
CA THR A 66 -2.46 6.69 5.80
C THR A 66 -1.69 5.67 4.95
N PHE A 67 -0.64 6.07 4.23
CA PHE A 67 0.08 5.17 3.32
C PHE A 67 0.67 3.91 3.99
N SER A 68 1.11 4.03 5.25
CA SER A 68 1.71 2.91 6.00
C SER A 68 0.81 2.34 7.09
N THR A 69 -0.49 2.63 7.03
CA THR A 69 -1.46 2.23 8.07
C THR A 69 -2.29 1.06 7.60
N ALA A 70 -2.90 0.35 8.55
CA ALA A 70 -3.83 -0.72 8.26
C ALA A 70 -5.25 -0.19 7.96
N PHE A 71 -5.46 1.12 7.84
CA PHE A 71 -6.82 1.65 7.70
C PHE A 71 -7.43 1.32 6.33
N ILE A 72 -8.61 0.69 6.37
CA ILE A 72 -9.44 0.40 5.21
C ILE A 72 -10.74 1.20 5.26
N MET A 73 -11.32 1.41 4.08
CA MET A 73 -12.66 1.96 3.99
C MET A 73 -13.68 0.89 4.43
N PRO A 74 -14.38 1.11 5.54
CA PRO A 74 -15.38 0.16 6.03
C PRO A 74 -16.54 0.09 5.04
N PHE A 75 -17.18 -1.07 4.97
CA PHE A 75 -18.37 -1.33 4.13
C PHE A 75 -18.17 -1.17 2.62
N PHE A 76 -16.95 -0.90 2.14
CA PHE A 76 -16.65 -0.84 0.73
C PHE A 76 -16.23 -2.23 0.18
N PRO A 77 -16.87 -2.73 -0.89
CA PRO A 77 -16.54 -4.03 -1.47
C PRO A 77 -15.08 -4.06 -1.94
N GLY A 78 -14.31 -5.05 -1.49
CA GLY A 78 -12.89 -5.19 -1.82
C GLY A 78 -11.92 -4.53 -0.84
N ARG A 79 -12.43 -3.90 0.23
CA ARG A 79 -11.67 -3.34 1.36
C ARG A 79 -10.45 -2.53 0.90
N PRO A 80 -10.65 -1.47 0.10
CA PRO A 80 -9.56 -0.60 -0.29
C PRO A 80 -8.99 0.12 0.92
N PHE A 81 -7.70 0.38 0.90
CA PHE A 81 -7.07 1.18 1.95
C PHE A 81 -7.56 2.63 1.87
N VAL A 82 -7.52 3.35 3.00
CA VAL A 82 -7.94 4.77 3.04
C VAL A 82 -7.12 5.62 2.07
N TRP A 83 -5.83 5.34 1.89
CA TRP A 83 -5.00 6.05 0.91
C TRP A 83 -5.40 5.76 -0.55
N GLU A 84 -5.92 4.57 -0.85
CA GLU A 84 -6.47 4.24 -2.18
C GLU A 84 -7.77 5.00 -2.42
N ALA A 85 -8.63 5.09 -1.41
CA ALA A 85 -9.85 5.89 -1.47
C ALA A 85 -9.56 7.39 -1.57
N ALA A 86 -8.49 7.86 -0.93
CA ALA A 86 -8.02 9.24 -1.05
C ALA A 86 -7.62 9.59 -2.50
N ALA A 87 -7.18 8.61 -3.30
CA ALA A 87 -6.90 8.84 -4.72
C ALA A 87 -8.17 9.18 -5.52
N LEU A 88 -9.33 8.63 -5.15
CA LEU A 88 -10.62 8.99 -5.77
C LEU A 88 -11.01 10.45 -5.50
N LEU A 89 -10.72 10.94 -4.29
CA LEU A 89 -10.86 12.36 -3.97
C LEU A 89 -9.91 13.20 -4.84
N GLY A 90 -8.73 12.67 -5.18
CA GLY A 90 -7.76 13.34 -6.06
C GLY A 90 -8.31 13.60 -7.46
N TRP A 91 -9.04 12.65 -8.05
CA TRP A 91 -9.64 12.82 -9.38
C TRP A 91 -10.70 13.93 -9.42
N THR A 92 -11.61 13.93 -8.45
CA THR A 92 -12.62 15.00 -8.36
C THR A 92 -12.00 16.34 -7.94
N GLY A 93 -11.04 16.31 -7.01
CA GLY A 93 -10.27 17.47 -6.59
C GLY A 93 -9.48 18.10 -7.73
N CYS A 94 -8.91 17.31 -8.63
CA CYS A 94 -8.20 17.78 -9.83
C CYS A 94 -9.09 18.67 -10.69
N VAL A 95 -10.28 18.16 -11.05
CA VAL A 95 -11.27 18.90 -11.86
C VAL A 95 -11.65 20.21 -11.18
N LEU A 96 -11.90 20.19 -9.87
CA LEU A 96 -12.29 21.38 -9.10
C LEU A 96 -11.15 22.41 -9.02
N VAL A 97 -9.92 21.98 -8.75
CA VAL A 97 -8.76 22.90 -8.67
C VAL A 97 -8.51 23.57 -10.02
N PHE A 98 -8.64 22.85 -11.13
CA PHE A 98 -8.57 23.45 -12.47
C PHE A 98 -9.73 24.41 -12.74
N SER A 99 -10.96 24.00 -12.45
CA SER A 99 -12.18 24.79 -12.71
C SER A 99 -12.18 26.11 -11.93
N PHE A 100 -11.74 26.09 -10.67
CA PHE A 100 -11.67 27.26 -9.81
C PHE A 100 -10.30 27.98 -9.86
N ARG A 101 -9.37 27.51 -10.68
CA ARG A 101 -8.00 28.05 -10.80
C ARG A 101 -7.28 28.18 -9.44
N GLN A 102 -7.48 27.20 -8.56
CA GLN A 102 -6.91 27.17 -7.21
C GLN A 102 -5.53 26.49 -7.14
N TYR A 103 -4.88 26.29 -8.28
CA TYR A 103 -3.57 25.65 -8.37
C TYR A 103 -2.43 26.60 -7.97
N ARG A 104 -1.25 26.04 -7.64
CA ARG A 104 -0.03 26.81 -7.35
C ARG A 104 0.41 27.64 -8.56
N ASP A 105 0.81 28.90 -8.36
CA ASP A 105 1.30 29.79 -9.44
C ASP A 105 2.37 29.14 -10.34
N GLU A 106 3.33 28.42 -9.76
CA GLU A 106 4.42 27.70 -10.44
C GLU A 106 4.04 26.29 -10.93
N MET A 107 2.74 25.94 -10.95
CA MET A 107 2.29 24.62 -11.39
C MET A 107 2.70 24.35 -12.84
N TRP A 108 2.51 25.34 -13.73
CA TRP A 108 2.80 25.17 -15.15
C TRP A 108 4.29 24.95 -15.41
N ASP A 109 5.16 25.65 -14.69
CA ASP A 109 6.61 25.45 -14.78
C ASP A 109 6.99 24.03 -14.34
N SER A 110 6.40 23.57 -13.23
CA SER A 110 6.62 22.21 -12.71
C SER A 110 6.11 21.13 -13.65
N ILE A 111 4.96 21.34 -14.31
CA ILE A 111 4.43 20.45 -15.34
C ILE A 111 5.35 20.40 -16.56
N HIS A 112 5.88 21.55 -17.01
CA HIS A 112 6.80 21.58 -18.16
C HIS A 112 8.13 20.89 -17.84
N GLU A 113 8.64 21.06 -16.64
CA GLU A 113 9.84 20.38 -16.14
C GLU A 113 9.64 18.86 -16.08
N HIS A 114 8.49 18.40 -15.59
CA HIS A 114 8.19 16.98 -15.38
C HIS A 114 7.29 16.37 -16.46
N LYS A 115 7.19 17.00 -17.64
CA LYS A 115 6.26 16.59 -18.71
C LYS A 115 6.44 15.14 -19.13
N TRP A 116 7.68 14.65 -19.20
CA TRP A 116 7.98 13.27 -19.59
C TRP A 116 7.48 12.25 -18.56
N MET A 117 7.53 12.59 -17.26
CA MET A 117 6.93 11.76 -16.22
C MET A 117 5.41 11.68 -16.41
N LEU A 118 4.76 12.83 -16.67
CA LEU A 118 3.30 12.87 -16.90
C LEU A 118 2.90 12.11 -18.16
N PHE A 119 3.65 12.24 -19.25
CA PHE A 119 3.44 11.46 -20.46
C PHE A 119 3.64 9.96 -20.20
N GLY A 120 4.65 9.57 -19.42
CA GLY A 120 4.87 8.17 -19.02
C GLY A 120 3.69 7.62 -18.19
N VAL A 121 3.21 8.38 -17.19
CA VAL A 121 2.04 8.00 -16.39
C VAL A 121 0.78 7.90 -17.25
N ALA A 122 0.55 8.85 -18.17
CA ALA A 122 -0.58 8.81 -19.08
C ALA A 122 -0.51 7.62 -20.06
N GLY A 123 0.67 7.33 -20.60
CA GLY A 123 0.94 6.17 -21.43
C GLY A 123 0.70 4.86 -20.67
N TYR A 124 1.19 4.78 -19.44
CA TYR A 124 0.94 3.64 -18.55
C TYR A 124 -0.56 3.44 -18.29
N CYS A 125 -1.30 4.50 -17.96
CA CYS A 125 -2.75 4.44 -17.79
C CYS A 125 -3.47 3.98 -19.08
N LEU A 126 -3.05 4.47 -20.25
CA LEU A 126 -3.60 4.04 -21.53
C LEU A 126 -3.39 2.54 -21.75
N ILE A 127 -2.21 2.02 -21.46
CA ILE A 127 -1.88 0.60 -21.62
C ILE A 127 -2.68 -0.26 -20.64
N LEU A 128 -2.86 0.20 -19.41
CA LEU A 128 -3.76 -0.47 -18.47
C LEU A 128 -5.17 -0.53 -19.03
N VAL A 129 -5.70 0.58 -19.55
CA VAL A 129 -7.04 0.63 -20.14
C VAL A 129 -7.16 -0.31 -21.35
N VAL A 130 -6.17 -0.33 -22.26
CA VAL A 130 -6.15 -1.28 -23.40
C VAL A 130 -6.11 -2.72 -22.90
N THR A 131 -5.27 -3.01 -21.91
CA THR A 131 -5.17 -4.35 -21.31
C THR A 131 -6.46 -4.75 -20.63
N MET A 132 -7.16 -3.81 -19.99
CA MET A 132 -8.48 -3.99 -19.39
C MET A 132 -9.55 -4.33 -20.44
N PHE A 133 -9.51 -3.67 -21.61
CA PHE A 133 -10.44 -3.97 -22.71
C PHE A 133 -10.19 -5.35 -23.33
N GLU A 134 -8.93 -5.71 -23.56
CA GLU A 134 -8.56 -6.97 -24.23
C GLU A 134 -8.60 -8.20 -23.31
N ARG A 135 -8.18 -8.05 -22.04
CA ARG A 135 -8.06 -9.16 -21.08
C ARG A 135 -9.25 -9.25 -20.11
N GLY A 136 -10.09 -8.21 -20.07
CA GLY A 136 -11.23 -8.12 -19.17
C GLY A 136 -10.87 -7.56 -17.79
N VAL A 137 -11.91 -7.08 -17.09
CA VAL A 137 -11.83 -6.53 -15.75
C VAL A 137 -12.92 -7.16 -14.91
N GLY A 138 -12.51 -7.83 -13.84
CA GLY A 138 -13.42 -8.45 -12.90
C GLY A 138 -13.30 -7.93 -11.49
N PHE A 139 -14.42 -7.46 -10.95
CA PHE A 139 -14.60 -7.24 -9.52
C PHE A 139 -15.44 -8.38 -8.95
N ARG A 140 -14.79 -9.42 -8.43
CA ARG A 140 -15.48 -10.51 -7.72
C ARG A 140 -16.41 -10.00 -6.61
N THR A 141 -16.05 -8.88 -6.00
CA THR A 141 -16.81 -8.24 -4.93
C THR A 141 -18.08 -7.54 -5.41
N MET A 142 -18.24 -7.33 -6.73
CA MET A 142 -19.46 -6.84 -7.37
C MET A 142 -20.18 -7.95 -8.15
N GLY A 143 -19.88 -9.22 -7.85
CA GLY A 143 -20.49 -10.38 -8.51
C GLY A 143 -19.82 -10.79 -9.84
N GLY A 144 -18.67 -10.19 -10.20
CA GLY A 144 -17.95 -10.54 -11.42
C GLY A 144 -17.28 -11.92 -11.35
N GLU A 145 -17.27 -12.63 -12.47
CA GLU A 145 -16.60 -13.95 -12.58
C GLU A 145 -15.08 -13.85 -12.62
N GLN A 146 -14.50 -12.69 -12.93
CA GLN A 146 -13.06 -12.48 -12.96
C GLN A 146 -12.55 -11.83 -11.66
N MET A 147 -11.32 -12.16 -11.27
CA MET A 147 -10.58 -11.52 -10.18
C MET A 147 -9.51 -10.57 -10.73
N GLY A 148 -9.05 -9.63 -9.90
CA GLY A 148 -7.90 -8.76 -10.24
C GLY A 148 -8.25 -7.32 -10.63
N GLY A 149 -9.53 -6.99 -10.80
CA GLY A 149 -10.01 -5.62 -11.06
C GLY A 149 -9.52 -4.58 -10.04
N ARG A 150 -9.31 -5.00 -8.79
CA ARG A 150 -8.74 -4.13 -7.73
C ARG A 150 -7.37 -3.59 -8.10
N PHE A 151 -6.48 -4.37 -8.70
CA PHE A 151 -5.12 -3.91 -9.03
C PHE A 151 -5.14 -2.85 -10.14
N TYR A 152 -5.96 -3.05 -11.16
CA TYR A 152 -6.19 -2.05 -12.20
C TYR A 152 -6.75 -0.76 -11.61
N PHE A 153 -7.81 -0.88 -10.80
CA PHE A 153 -8.44 0.26 -10.16
C PHE A 153 -7.46 1.02 -9.27
N GLN A 154 -6.71 0.33 -8.42
CA GLN A 154 -5.70 0.93 -7.55
C GLN A 154 -4.63 1.69 -8.34
N GLN A 155 -4.10 1.11 -9.42
CA GLN A 155 -3.06 1.75 -10.22
C GLN A 155 -3.59 2.97 -10.99
N LEU A 156 -4.78 2.86 -11.60
CA LEU A 156 -5.41 3.98 -12.31
C LEU A 156 -5.80 5.11 -11.36
N THR A 157 -6.37 4.80 -10.19
CA THR A 157 -6.77 5.83 -9.23
C THR A 157 -5.55 6.55 -8.68
N CYS A 158 -4.50 5.81 -8.28
CA CYS A 158 -3.29 6.37 -7.68
C CYS A 158 -2.38 7.10 -8.68
N ALA A 159 -2.58 6.92 -9.99
CA ALA A 159 -1.87 7.67 -11.03
C ALA A 159 -2.10 9.19 -10.95
N ILE A 160 -3.12 9.65 -10.22
CA ILE A 160 -3.40 11.08 -10.01
C ILE A 160 -2.41 11.76 -9.06
N PHE A 161 -1.73 11.01 -8.19
CA PHE A 161 -0.93 11.60 -7.11
C PHE A 161 0.21 12.49 -7.59
N PRO A 162 1.04 12.11 -8.59
CA PRO A 162 2.08 13.01 -9.10
C PRO A 162 1.52 14.37 -9.52
N LEU A 163 0.38 14.38 -10.21
CA LEU A 163 -0.31 15.61 -10.60
C LEU A 163 -0.80 16.40 -9.38
N MET A 164 -1.41 15.74 -8.39
CA MET A 164 -1.85 16.39 -7.15
C MET A 164 -0.71 17.04 -6.38
N PHE A 165 0.44 16.37 -6.28
CA PHE A 165 1.63 16.91 -5.64
C PHE A 165 2.21 18.13 -6.36
N MET A 166 2.06 18.22 -7.69
CA MET A 166 2.45 19.39 -8.48
C MET A 166 1.44 20.55 -8.36
N MET A 167 0.15 20.24 -8.25
CA MET A 167 -0.92 21.25 -8.20
C MET A 167 -1.05 21.94 -6.84
N LEU A 168 -0.79 21.22 -5.74
CA LEU A 168 -1.03 21.70 -4.39
C LEU A 168 0.20 22.34 -3.74
N ARG A 169 -0.05 23.36 -2.92
CA ARG A 169 0.96 24.00 -2.07
C ARG A 169 1.09 23.25 -0.75
N LEU A 170 2.10 22.39 -0.64
CA LEU A 170 2.43 21.73 0.61
C LEU A 170 3.60 22.44 1.29
N LYS A 171 3.40 22.89 2.54
CA LYS A 171 4.51 23.39 3.36
C LYS A 171 5.34 22.23 3.87
N GLU A 172 6.66 22.41 3.98
CA GLU A 172 7.56 21.38 4.50
C GLU A 172 7.15 20.89 5.90
N ASP A 173 6.74 21.81 6.78
CA ASP A 173 6.27 21.46 8.13
C ASP A 173 4.99 20.59 8.10
N GLN A 174 4.10 20.80 7.13
CA GLN A 174 2.92 19.95 6.97
C GLN A 174 3.31 18.54 6.52
N ILE A 175 4.19 18.42 5.53
CA ILE A 175 4.69 17.12 5.05
C ILE A 175 5.36 16.37 6.21
N ARG A 176 6.19 17.05 6.99
CA ARG A 176 6.87 16.49 8.16
C ARG A 176 5.87 15.97 9.19
N LYS A 177 4.84 16.76 9.55
CA LYS A 177 3.79 16.35 10.50
C LYS A 177 2.99 15.15 9.99
N LEU A 178 2.63 15.14 8.71
CA LEU A 178 1.90 14.02 8.10
C LEU A 178 2.74 12.75 8.03
N PHE A 179 4.04 12.87 7.75
CA PHE A 179 4.95 11.73 7.74
C PHE A 179 5.18 11.18 9.15
N VAL A 180 5.28 12.04 10.17
CA VAL A 180 5.31 11.61 11.58
C VAL A 180 4.01 10.87 11.95
N LEU A 181 2.86 11.40 11.54
CA LEU A 181 1.57 10.75 11.74
C LEU A 181 1.50 9.39 11.05
N GLN A 182 1.93 9.29 9.79
CA GLN A 182 2.02 8.04 9.03
C GLN A 182 2.84 6.99 9.78
N CYS A 183 4.01 7.38 10.28
CA CYS A 183 4.86 6.48 11.02
C CYS A 183 4.25 6.04 12.36
N ALA A 184 3.61 6.95 13.10
CA ALA A 184 2.92 6.62 14.35
C ALA A 184 1.72 5.70 14.12
N LEU A 185 0.95 5.93 13.06
CA LEU A 185 -0.20 5.11 12.70
C LEU A 185 0.18 3.73 12.16
N SER A 186 1.45 3.44 11.88
CA SER A 186 1.89 2.08 11.55
C SER A 186 1.55 1.05 12.65
N VAL A 187 1.39 1.50 13.91
CA VAL A 187 0.95 0.67 15.06
C VAL A 187 -0.41 0.00 14.81
N THR A 188 -1.25 0.58 13.94
CA THR A 188 -2.54 -0.02 13.55
C THR A 188 -2.40 -1.44 13.00
N TRP A 189 -1.28 -1.78 12.36
CA TRP A 189 -0.99 -3.14 11.91
C TRP A 189 -0.86 -4.13 13.09
N VAL A 190 -0.17 -3.73 14.16
CA VAL A 190 -0.02 -4.58 15.36
C VAL A 190 -1.35 -4.72 16.07
N ILE A 191 -2.15 -3.65 16.14
CA ILE A 191 -3.50 -3.71 16.69
C ILE A 191 -4.35 -4.72 15.91
N SER A 192 -4.32 -4.66 14.58
CA SER A 192 -5.06 -5.62 13.74
C SER A 192 -4.62 -7.07 13.97
N ASP A 193 -3.31 -7.31 14.07
CA ASP A 193 -2.72 -8.64 14.25
C ASP A 193 -3.08 -9.23 15.63
N VAL A 194 -3.02 -8.40 16.68
CA VAL A 194 -3.39 -8.77 18.06
C VAL A 194 -4.88 -9.08 18.17
N ILE A 195 -5.74 -8.27 17.52
CA ILE A 195 -7.19 -8.51 17.53
C ILE A 195 -7.52 -9.83 16.84
N TYR A 196 -6.93 -10.06 15.65
CA TYR A 196 -7.13 -11.27 14.88
C TYR A 196 -6.70 -12.53 15.64
N THR A 197 -5.56 -12.48 16.33
CA THR A 197 -4.95 -13.66 16.99
C THR A 197 -5.49 -13.92 18.40
N ASN A 198 -5.67 -12.86 19.21
CA ASN A 198 -5.87 -12.99 20.66
C ASN A 198 -7.14 -12.32 21.20
N ALA A 199 -7.76 -11.38 20.49
CA ALA A 199 -8.89 -10.59 21.02
C ALA A 199 -10.14 -10.68 20.13
N GLN A 200 -10.74 -11.87 20.09
CA GLN A 200 -11.92 -12.13 19.27
C GLN A 200 -13.11 -11.21 19.63
N TRP A 201 -13.24 -10.78 20.88
CA TRP A 201 -14.29 -9.86 21.31
C TRP A 201 -14.18 -8.45 20.66
N MET A 202 -13.04 -8.10 20.07
CA MET A 202 -12.82 -6.85 19.34
C MET A 202 -12.88 -7.01 17.81
N PHE A 203 -13.39 -8.13 17.27
CA PHE A 203 -13.48 -8.36 15.82
C PHE A 203 -14.16 -7.22 15.06
N GLY A 204 -15.08 -6.48 15.69
CA GLY A 204 -15.70 -5.28 15.11
C GLY A 204 -14.73 -4.18 14.67
N VAL A 205 -13.55 -4.08 15.28
CA VAL A 205 -12.52 -3.11 14.88
C VAL A 205 -11.87 -3.49 13.54
N LEU A 206 -11.85 -4.79 13.18
CA LEU A 206 -11.33 -5.27 11.90
C LEU A 206 -12.25 -4.93 10.71
N PHE A 207 -13.40 -4.29 10.93
CA PHE A 207 -14.14 -3.63 9.85
C PHE A 207 -13.43 -2.36 9.34
N PHE A 208 -12.53 -1.78 10.15
CA PHE A 208 -11.79 -0.56 9.84
C PHE A 208 -10.28 -0.80 9.65
N LEU A 209 -9.79 -1.97 10.08
CA LEU A 209 -8.39 -2.36 9.98
C LEU A 209 -8.21 -3.59 9.09
N GLU A 210 -7.27 -3.51 8.16
CA GLU A 210 -6.84 -4.63 7.35
C GLU A 210 -5.91 -5.53 8.15
N VAL A 211 -6.13 -6.83 8.01
CA VAL A 211 -5.22 -7.85 8.54
C VAL A 211 -4.11 -8.07 7.51
N PRO A 212 -2.82 -8.20 7.90
CA PRO A 212 -1.74 -8.42 6.95
C PRO A 212 -2.08 -9.57 5.98
N GLY A 213 -1.87 -9.38 4.69
CA GLY A 213 -2.36 -10.32 3.66
C GLY A 213 -1.85 -11.76 3.79
N ASP A 214 -0.72 -11.95 4.48
CA ASP A 214 -0.17 -13.27 4.79
C ASP A 214 -0.56 -13.77 6.19
N ALA A 215 -1.25 -13.00 7.03
CA ALA A 215 -1.63 -13.39 8.39
C ALA A 215 -2.49 -14.66 8.41
N MET A 216 -3.34 -14.88 7.40
CA MET A 216 -4.12 -16.12 7.27
C MET A 216 -3.24 -17.32 6.90
N ASN A 217 -2.24 -17.11 6.05
CA ASN A 217 -1.24 -18.15 5.72
C ASN A 217 -0.34 -18.42 6.93
N PHE A 218 0.01 -17.39 7.68
CA PHE A 218 0.83 -17.48 8.87
C PHE A 218 0.11 -18.11 10.05
N GLU A 219 -1.18 -17.85 10.25
CA GLU A 219 -1.94 -18.57 11.27
C GLU A 219 -2.06 -20.05 10.90
N ARG A 220 -2.20 -20.36 9.60
CA ARG A 220 -2.17 -21.73 9.11
C ARG A 220 -0.78 -22.38 9.26
N GLU A 221 0.32 -21.64 9.07
CA GLU A 221 1.68 -22.09 9.35
C GLU A 221 1.97 -22.23 10.84
N ARG A 222 1.45 -21.33 11.68
CA ARG A 222 1.52 -21.36 13.15
C ARG A 222 0.89 -22.65 13.66
N MET A 223 -0.27 -23.01 13.14
CA MET A 223 -0.96 -24.27 13.49
C MET A 223 -0.20 -25.52 13.04
N LYS A 224 0.67 -25.43 12.01
CA LYS A 224 1.46 -26.57 11.49
C LYS A 224 2.85 -26.69 12.08
N MET A 225 3.55 -25.57 12.29
CA MET A 225 4.96 -25.51 12.68
C MET A 225 5.20 -24.87 14.05
N GLY A 226 4.16 -24.34 14.71
CA GLY A 226 4.26 -23.70 16.03
C GLY A 226 4.98 -22.34 16.02
N ILE A 227 5.24 -21.75 14.85
CA ILE A 227 5.97 -20.48 14.72
C ILE A 227 4.98 -19.31 14.77
N ASN A 228 4.99 -18.53 15.85
CA ASN A 228 4.25 -17.26 15.92
C ASN A 228 5.00 -16.20 15.08
N ARG A 229 4.37 -15.72 14.00
CA ARG A 229 4.91 -14.66 13.14
C ARG A 229 3.98 -13.45 13.17
N TYR A 230 4.49 -12.34 13.67
CA TYR A 230 3.78 -11.06 13.62
C TYR A 230 4.39 -10.19 12.54
N GLN A 231 3.91 -10.33 11.29
CA GLN A 231 4.40 -9.52 10.16
C GLN A 231 4.21 -8.02 10.42
N SER A 232 3.17 -7.67 11.19
CA SER A 232 2.88 -6.32 11.66
C SER A 232 4.07 -5.63 12.33
N LEU A 233 4.95 -6.37 13.01
CA LEU A 233 6.15 -5.84 13.66
C LEU A 233 7.17 -5.27 12.67
N ALA A 234 7.20 -5.77 11.43
CA ALA A 234 8.07 -5.21 10.39
C ALA A 234 7.66 -3.77 10.03
N PHE A 235 6.36 -3.54 9.88
CA PHE A 235 5.81 -2.22 9.53
C PHE A 235 6.03 -1.22 10.67
N VAL A 236 5.75 -1.62 11.91
CA VAL A 236 5.96 -0.76 13.10
C VAL A 236 7.43 -0.46 13.32
N SER A 237 8.30 -1.47 13.25
CA SER A 237 9.75 -1.27 13.39
C SER A 237 10.27 -0.26 12.36
N THR A 238 9.86 -0.40 11.10
CA THR A 238 10.26 0.51 10.02
C THR A 238 9.75 1.93 10.26
N GLY A 239 8.47 2.09 10.62
CA GLY A 239 7.88 3.40 10.94
C GLY A 239 8.57 4.09 12.12
N PHE A 240 8.87 3.35 13.18
CA PHE A 240 9.53 3.91 14.37
C PHE A 240 11.00 4.25 14.14
N LEU A 241 11.70 3.49 13.29
CA LEU A 241 13.04 3.88 12.84
C LEU A 241 12.99 5.16 12.03
N TRP A 242 12.00 5.34 11.15
CA TRP A 242 11.82 6.61 10.43
C TRP A 242 11.53 7.77 11.39
N LEU A 243 10.69 7.59 12.42
CA LEU A 243 10.46 8.61 13.45
C LEU A 243 11.75 9.04 14.15
N LEU A 244 12.60 8.07 14.49
CA LEU A 244 13.88 8.35 15.13
C LEU A 244 14.78 9.17 14.18
N LEU A 245 14.86 8.79 12.90
CA LEU A 245 15.68 9.47 11.89
C LEU A 245 15.15 10.85 11.48
N ILE A 246 13.84 11.12 11.60
CA ILE A 246 13.26 12.46 11.42
C ILE A 246 13.68 13.39 12.56
N LYS A 247 13.68 12.87 13.80
CA LYS A 247 13.94 13.66 15.01
C LYS A 247 15.44 13.85 15.28
N PHE A 248 16.26 12.88 14.91
CA PHE A 248 17.70 12.85 15.20
C PHE A 248 18.50 12.63 13.92
N LYS A 249 19.60 13.36 13.78
CA LYS A 249 20.52 13.20 12.64
C LYS A 249 21.40 11.98 12.88
N MET A 250 21.92 11.37 11.82
CA MET A 250 22.91 10.29 11.90
C MET A 250 24.16 10.70 12.68
N LYS A 251 24.52 12.00 12.63
CA LYS A 251 25.64 12.53 13.44
C LYS A 251 25.36 12.46 14.94
N ASP A 252 24.11 12.57 15.39
CA ASP A 252 23.76 12.51 16.81
C ASP A 252 24.05 11.12 17.41
N PHE A 253 23.99 10.05 16.62
CA PHE A 253 24.35 8.69 17.04
C PHE A 253 25.81 8.54 17.45
N LEU A 254 26.69 9.43 16.96
CA LEU A 254 28.12 9.42 17.25
C LEU A 254 28.51 10.39 18.37
N THR A 255 27.52 11.08 18.97
CA THR A 255 27.70 11.99 20.10
C THR A 255 27.25 11.34 21.41
N ALA A 256 27.25 12.08 22.53
CA ALA A 256 26.72 11.61 23.81
C ALA A 256 25.25 11.12 23.72
N LYS A 257 24.46 11.67 22.78
CA LYS A 257 23.09 11.19 22.51
C LYS A 257 23.05 9.75 21.99
N GLY A 258 24.14 9.29 21.37
CA GLY A 258 24.32 7.92 20.89
C GLY A 258 24.11 6.87 21.99
N ALA A 259 24.44 7.19 23.25
CA ALA A 259 24.22 6.28 24.37
C ALA A 259 22.75 5.88 24.55
N PHE A 260 21.81 6.74 24.15
CA PHE A 260 20.38 6.45 24.15
C PHE A 260 19.88 6.00 22.77
N LEU A 261 20.34 6.64 21.70
CA LEU A 261 19.87 6.39 20.33
C LEU A 261 20.27 5.00 19.81
N ILE A 262 21.45 4.50 20.17
CA ILE A 262 21.94 3.18 19.73
C ILE A 262 21.10 2.06 20.37
N PRO A 263 20.93 1.98 21.71
CA PRO A 263 20.04 0.98 22.32
C PRO A 263 18.60 1.08 21.84
N ALA A 264 18.06 2.30 21.69
CA ALA A 264 16.70 2.49 21.16
C ALA A 264 16.55 1.93 19.74
N SER A 265 17.52 2.18 18.87
CA SER A 265 17.51 1.66 17.50
C SER A 265 17.64 0.14 17.48
N ILE A 266 18.54 -0.43 18.29
CA ILE A 266 18.69 -1.90 18.43
C ILE A 266 17.38 -2.52 18.94
N ALA A 267 16.71 -1.91 19.91
CA ALA A 267 15.43 -2.40 20.41
C ALA A 267 14.34 -2.39 19.33
N ILE A 268 14.21 -1.28 18.58
CA ILE A 268 13.23 -1.19 17.48
C ILE A 268 13.55 -2.21 16.37
N MET A 269 14.84 -2.36 16.02
CA MET A 269 15.28 -3.37 15.05
C MET A 269 15.03 -4.79 15.54
N GLY A 270 15.27 -5.07 16.83
CA GLY A 270 15.01 -6.35 17.46
C GLY A 270 13.53 -6.74 17.38
N VAL A 271 12.62 -5.80 17.66
CA VAL A 271 11.18 -5.99 17.46
C VAL A 271 10.87 -6.29 15.99
N GLY A 272 11.51 -5.58 15.06
CA GLY A 272 11.38 -5.84 13.62
C GLY A 272 11.86 -7.23 13.21
N LEU A 273 12.94 -7.75 13.80
CA LEU A 273 13.45 -9.10 13.54
C LEU A 273 12.47 -10.19 13.99
N LEU A 274 11.67 -9.95 15.03
CA LEU A 274 10.63 -10.88 15.48
C LEU A 274 9.50 -11.07 14.44
N SER A 275 9.40 -10.18 13.44
CA SER A 275 8.50 -10.42 12.30
C SER A 275 8.94 -11.58 11.39
N GLY A 276 10.22 -11.97 11.44
CA GLY A 276 10.83 -12.92 10.51
C GLY A 276 10.92 -12.43 9.06
N HIS A 277 10.61 -11.15 8.84
CA HIS A 277 10.59 -10.55 7.51
C HIS A 277 11.99 -10.03 7.13
N ARG A 278 12.67 -10.71 6.21
CA ARG A 278 14.03 -10.37 5.75
C ARG A 278 14.14 -8.98 5.12
N TYR A 279 13.06 -8.51 4.51
CA TYR A 279 13.00 -7.18 3.91
C TYR A 279 13.23 -6.08 4.95
N THR A 280 12.87 -6.31 6.21
CA THR A 280 13.12 -5.37 7.32
C THR A 280 14.61 -5.12 7.48
N VAL A 281 15.46 -6.16 7.45
CA VAL A 281 16.92 -6.00 7.55
C VAL A 281 17.46 -5.21 6.36
N ALA A 282 17.01 -5.55 5.15
CA ALA A 282 17.45 -4.90 3.92
C ALA A 282 17.08 -3.40 3.90
N ILE A 283 15.84 -3.05 4.25
CA ILE A 283 15.40 -1.65 4.23
C ILE A 283 16.13 -0.82 5.29
N ILE A 284 16.43 -1.39 6.46
CA ILE A 284 17.18 -0.71 7.51
C ILE A 284 18.60 -0.40 7.04
N VAL A 285 19.30 -1.40 6.47
CA VAL A 285 20.65 -1.20 5.93
C VAL A 285 20.63 -0.13 4.84
N LEU A 286 19.69 -0.23 3.90
CA LEU A 286 19.58 0.71 2.78
C LEU A 286 19.30 2.15 3.25
N VAL A 287 18.34 2.34 4.15
CA VAL A 287 17.98 3.66 4.69
C VAL A 287 19.13 4.23 5.50
N THR A 288 19.76 3.43 6.36
CA THR A 288 20.90 3.88 7.17
C THR A 288 22.07 4.31 6.28
N PHE A 289 22.34 3.53 5.22
CA PHE A 289 23.35 3.84 4.22
C PHE A 289 23.03 5.15 3.48
N PHE A 290 21.80 5.29 2.98
CA PHE A 290 21.36 6.50 2.29
C PHE A 290 21.42 7.74 3.19
N CYS A 291 20.95 7.65 4.43
CA CYS A 291 21.01 8.74 5.41
C CYS A 291 22.47 9.13 5.73
N THR A 292 23.38 8.16 5.81
CA THR A 292 24.82 8.42 6.04
C THR A 292 25.43 9.19 4.87
N ILE A 293 25.07 8.84 3.63
CA ILE A 293 25.49 9.55 2.42
C ILE A 293 24.92 10.96 2.39
N ALA A 294 23.59 11.09 2.52
CA ALA A 294 22.90 12.36 2.42
C ALA A 294 23.40 13.37 3.46
N GLN A 295 23.71 12.91 4.67
CA GLN A 295 24.20 13.77 5.76
C GLN A 295 25.73 13.95 5.77
N ARG A 296 26.43 13.37 4.78
CA ARG A 296 27.89 13.42 4.63
C ARG A 296 28.62 13.13 5.94
N VAL A 297 28.30 11.99 6.55
CA VAL A 297 28.87 11.57 7.85
C VAL A 297 30.22 10.85 7.68
N PHE A 298 30.69 10.68 6.44
CA PHE A 298 31.94 10.00 6.09
C PHE A 298 33.17 10.79 6.52
N ASN A 299 33.61 10.55 7.75
CA ASN A 299 34.94 10.88 8.23
C ASN A 299 35.65 9.58 8.61
N PHE A 300 36.97 9.50 8.49
CA PHE A 300 37.73 8.30 8.85
C PHE A 300 37.34 7.73 10.22
N ARG A 301 37.28 8.60 11.24
CA ARG A 301 36.79 8.25 12.59
C ARG A 301 35.40 7.61 12.58
N ASN A 302 34.44 8.20 11.87
CA ASN A 302 33.05 7.74 11.87
C ASN A 302 32.90 6.42 11.11
N THR A 303 33.65 6.23 10.02
CA THR A 303 33.70 4.98 9.27
C THR A 303 34.29 3.86 10.12
N VAL A 304 35.37 4.13 10.86
CA VAL A 304 35.99 3.16 11.77
C VAL A 304 35.02 2.78 12.90
N ILE A 305 34.38 3.77 13.54
CA ILE A 305 33.39 3.52 14.61
C ILE A 305 32.20 2.72 14.07
N GLY A 306 31.64 3.13 12.93
CA GLY A 306 30.52 2.42 12.29
C GLY A 306 30.88 0.99 11.88
N GLY A 307 32.08 0.78 11.34
CA GLY A 307 32.60 -0.54 11.01
C GLY A 307 32.76 -1.43 12.24
N LEU A 308 33.27 -0.87 13.35
CA LEU A 308 33.42 -1.60 14.61
C LEU A 308 32.06 -2.00 15.20
N PHE A 309 31.06 -1.13 15.16
CA PHE A 309 29.68 -1.47 15.55
C PHE A 309 29.07 -2.55 14.67
N LEU A 310 29.32 -2.52 13.36
CA LEU A 310 28.87 -3.56 12.44
C LEU A 310 29.52 -4.91 12.75
N VAL A 311 30.84 -4.93 13.01
CA VAL A 311 31.56 -6.15 13.40
C VAL A 311 31.03 -6.69 14.73
N ILE A 312 30.83 -5.85 15.74
CA ILE A 312 30.23 -6.27 17.02
C ILE A 312 28.82 -6.82 16.79
N GLY A 313 28.01 -6.16 15.97
CA GLY A 313 26.67 -6.62 15.62
C GLY A 313 26.68 -8.00 14.94
N LEU A 314 27.64 -8.24 14.04
CA LEU A 314 27.83 -9.55 13.42
C LEU A 314 28.31 -10.59 14.44
N ILE A 315 29.25 -10.27 15.32
CA ILE A 315 29.70 -11.19 16.38
C ILE A 315 28.53 -11.60 17.28
N VAL A 316 27.69 -10.64 17.68
CA VAL A 316 26.48 -10.94 18.47
C VAL A 316 25.49 -11.77 17.67
N ALA A 317 25.26 -11.44 16.40
CA ALA A 317 24.36 -12.19 15.55
C ALA A 317 24.80 -13.65 15.39
N TYR A 318 26.09 -13.91 15.10
CA TYR A 318 26.62 -15.26 14.94
C TYR A 318 26.73 -16.01 16.27
N GLY A 319 27.18 -15.35 17.34
CA GLY A 319 27.38 -15.99 18.64
C GLY A 319 26.09 -16.34 19.38
N PHE A 320 24.97 -15.69 19.05
CA PHE A 320 23.67 -15.91 19.69
C PHE A 320 22.58 -16.43 18.74
N ALA A 321 22.91 -16.71 17.47
CA ALA A 321 21.95 -17.08 16.44
C ALA A 321 21.02 -18.23 16.87
N ASP A 322 21.58 -19.32 17.40
CA ASP A 322 20.83 -20.52 17.81
C ASP A 322 19.88 -20.29 18.97
N ARG A 323 20.12 -19.25 19.78
CA ARG A 323 19.31 -18.90 20.96
C ARG A 323 18.22 -17.89 20.65
N MET A 324 18.21 -17.31 19.45
CA MET A 324 17.18 -16.36 19.05
C MET A 324 15.84 -17.09 18.76
N PRO A 325 14.69 -16.41 18.85
CA PRO A 325 13.42 -16.97 18.41
C PRO A 325 13.47 -17.39 16.93
N LEU A 326 12.75 -18.45 16.57
CA LEU A 326 12.72 -19.02 15.20
C LEU A 326 12.40 -17.97 14.11
N ALA A 327 11.56 -16.98 14.42
CA ALA A 327 11.28 -15.87 13.51
C ALA A 327 12.52 -15.00 13.24
N ALA A 328 13.26 -14.60 14.28
CA ALA A 328 14.48 -13.82 14.14
C ALA A 328 15.58 -14.62 13.41
N GLN A 329 15.69 -15.91 13.73
CA GLN A 329 16.55 -16.88 13.05
C GLN A 329 16.31 -16.94 11.53
N ARG A 330 15.05 -16.97 11.08
CA ARG A 330 14.67 -16.89 9.65
C ARG A 330 15.11 -15.58 8.97
N ALA A 331 15.04 -14.46 9.70
CA ALA A 331 15.43 -13.16 9.16
C ALA A 331 16.95 -13.08 8.92
N ILE A 332 17.75 -13.68 9.82
CA ILE A 332 19.22 -13.67 9.75
C ILE A 332 19.83 -14.85 8.98
N SER A 333 19.06 -15.89 8.65
CA SER A 333 19.53 -17.07 7.90
C SER A 333 20.03 -16.81 6.47
N VAL A 334 20.03 -15.56 6.04
CA VAL A 334 20.67 -15.09 4.79
C VAL A 334 22.18 -14.90 4.96
N LEU A 335 22.66 -14.72 6.21
CA LEU A 335 24.08 -14.52 6.49
C LEU A 335 24.85 -15.84 6.28
N PRO A 336 26.03 -15.81 5.61
CA PRO A 336 26.76 -17.02 5.26
C PRO A 336 27.42 -17.68 6.48
N GLY A 337 27.18 -18.96 6.72
CA GLY A 337 27.84 -19.71 7.80
C GLY A 337 27.30 -19.43 9.20
N ILE A 338 26.12 -18.81 9.31
CA ILE A 338 25.42 -18.66 10.58
C ILE A 338 24.71 -19.97 10.94
N GLU A 339 24.90 -20.45 12.17
CA GLU A 339 24.19 -21.62 12.69
C GLU A 339 22.77 -21.20 13.08
N VAL A 340 21.78 -21.91 12.54
CA VAL A 340 20.36 -21.60 12.71
C VAL A 340 19.59 -22.92 12.77
N HIS A 341 18.48 -22.95 13.48
CA HIS A 341 17.60 -24.11 13.51
C HIS A 341 17.15 -24.52 12.09
N ARG A 342 17.16 -25.83 11.83
CA ARG A 342 16.87 -26.41 10.51
C ARG A 342 15.54 -25.93 9.93
N ASP A 343 14.50 -25.83 10.77
CA ASP A 343 13.17 -25.38 10.32
C ASP A 343 13.20 -23.92 9.84
N ALA A 344 13.90 -23.03 10.54
CA ALA A 344 14.04 -21.62 10.14
C ALA A 344 14.91 -21.47 8.88
N GLN A 345 15.87 -22.38 8.67
CA GLN A 345 16.68 -22.43 7.46
C GLN A 345 15.89 -22.93 6.25
N ILE A 346 15.11 -24.00 6.41
CA ILE A 346 14.28 -24.59 5.33
C ILE A 346 13.22 -23.59 4.89
N ASP A 347 12.48 -23.03 5.83
CA ASP A 347 11.40 -22.09 5.54
C ASP A 347 11.93 -20.72 5.04
N GLY A 348 13.14 -20.36 5.45
CA GLY A 348 13.87 -19.24 4.88
C GLY A 348 14.34 -19.50 3.44
N SER A 349 14.93 -20.67 3.17
CA SER A 349 15.45 -21.04 1.84
C SER A 349 14.32 -21.26 0.83
N SER A 350 13.21 -21.88 1.24
CA SER A 350 12.03 -22.08 0.40
C SER A 350 11.52 -20.75 -0.17
N THR A 351 11.46 -19.69 0.64
CA THR A 351 11.02 -18.36 0.17
C THR A 351 11.95 -17.78 -0.91
N MET A 352 13.26 -18.00 -0.78
CA MET A 352 14.25 -17.53 -1.76
C MET A 352 14.16 -18.34 -3.05
N GLU A 353 14.00 -19.65 -2.92
CA GLU A 353 13.85 -20.57 -4.04
C GLU A 353 12.55 -20.31 -4.80
N THR A 354 11.42 -20.11 -4.13
CA THR A 354 10.15 -19.69 -4.75
C THR A 354 10.33 -18.40 -5.58
N ARG A 355 11.08 -17.41 -5.06
CA ARG A 355 11.37 -16.17 -5.81
C ARG A 355 12.29 -16.39 -7.01
N ARG A 356 13.27 -17.30 -6.89
CA ARG A 356 14.16 -17.69 -8.00
C ARG A 356 13.35 -18.37 -9.10
N ILE A 357 12.55 -19.36 -8.75
CA ILE A 357 11.72 -20.09 -9.72
C ILE A 357 10.70 -19.15 -10.37
N LEU A 358 10.00 -18.31 -9.59
CA LEU A 358 9.08 -17.32 -10.16
C LEU A 358 9.77 -16.33 -11.11
N ARG A 359 11.04 -15.99 -10.85
CA ARG A 359 11.83 -15.17 -11.76
C ARG A 359 12.13 -15.90 -13.07
N GLU A 360 12.58 -17.15 -12.99
CA GLU A 360 12.92 -17.97 -14.15
C GLU A 360 11.68 -18.26 -15.00
N GLU A 361 10.58 -18.70 -14.39
CA GLU A 361 9.30 -18.94 -15.06
C GLU A 361 8.70 -17.63 -15.60
N GLY A 362 8.82 -16.53 -14.85
CA GLY A 362 8.42 -15.22 -15.33
C GLY A 362 9.15 -14.81 -16.61
N ILE A 363 10.47 -15.01 -16.67
CA ILE A 363 11.27 -14.69 -17.88
C ILE A 363 10.79 -15.50 -19.08
N LYS A 364 10.45 -16.79 -18.90
CA LYS A 364 9.91 -17.64 -19.97
C LYS A 364 8.56 -17.15 -20.49
N LEU A 365 7.75 -16.47 -19.65
CA LEU A 365 6.45 -15.92 -20.04
C LEU A 365 6.54 -14.56 -20.75
N ILE A 366 7.63 -13.82 -20.60
CA ILE A 366 7.80 -12.47 -21.20
C ILE A 366 7.50 -12.47 -22.71
N PRO A 367 8.05 -13.38 -23.55
CA PRO A 367 7.81 -13.36 -24.99
C PRO A 367 6.34 -13.49 -25.37
N GLN A 368 5.54 -14.19 -24.56
CA GLN A 368 4.11 -14.39 -24.81
C GLN A 368 3.27 -13.13 -24.55
N TYR A 369 3.70 -12.28 -23.62
CA TYR A 369 2.98 -11.08 -23.18
C TYR A 369 3.72 -9.77 -23.49
N LEU A 370 4.71 -9.83 -24.39
CA LEU A 370 5.62 -8.73 -24.67
C LEU A 370 4.89 -7.48 -25.20
N TRP A 371 3.97 -7.66 -26.15
CA TRP A 371 3.27 -6.54 -26.81
C TRP A 371 2.05 -6.07 -26.03
N LEU A 372 1.26 -7.03 -25.57
CA LEU A 372 0.08 -6.81 -24.77
C LEU A 372 0.20 -7.70 -23.53
N GLY A 373 0.32 -7.03 -22.39
CA GLY A 373 0.46 -7.68 -21.11
C GLY A 373 -0.62 -8.74 -20.85
N ARG A 374 -0.30 -9.67 -19.96
CA ARG A 374 -1.25 -10.64 -19.42
C ARG A 374 -2.44 -9.95 -18.75
N GLY A 375 -2.19 -8.77 -18.17
CA GLY A 375 -3.12 -8.12 -17.27
C GLY A 375 -3.13 -8.73 -15.87
N PHE A 376 -3.86 -8.08 -14.97
CA PHE A 376 -4.07 -8.57 -13.59
C PHE A 376 -5.31 -9.46 -13.46
N GLY A 377 -6.05 -9.65 -14.55
CA GLY A 377 -7.26 -10.46 -14.61
C GLY A 377 -6.95 -11.95 -14.44
N GLN A 378 -7.64 -12.60 -13.51
CA GLN A 378 -7.67 -14.06 -13.39
C GLN A 378 -9.12 -14.52 -13.61
N SER A 379 -9.35 -15.54 -14.42
CA SER A 379 -10.66 -16.21 -14.49
C SER A 379 -11.03 -16.74 -13.10
N GLY A 380 -12.27 -16.54 -12.64
CA GLY A 380 -12.71 -17.00 -11.31
C GLY A 380 -12.72 -18.51 -11.16
N PHE A 381 -12.79 -19.23 -12.28
CA PHE A 381 -12.19 -20.54 -12.41
C PHE A 381 -10.69 -20.32 -12.60
N GLY A 382 -9.97 -20.14 -11.49
CA GLY A 382 -8.55 -20.44 -11.53
C GLY A 382 -8.42 -21.86 -12.08
N ASP A 383 -7.40 -22.15 -12.86
CA ASP A 383 -7.02 -23.53 -13.11
C ASP A 383 -6.60 -24.11 -11.76
N HIS A 384 -7.61 -24.54 -11.00
CA HIS A 384 -7.53 -25.40 -9.85
C HIS A 384 -7.55 -26.84 -10.37
N SER A 385 -6.94 -27.12 -11.53
CA SER A 385 -6.38 -28.46 -11.70
C SER A 385 -5.57 -28.71 -10.44
N LEU A 386 -6.09 -29.62 -9.62
CA LEU A 386 -5.60 -30.03 -8.32
C LEU A 386 -4.26 -30.77 -8.49
N HIS A 387 -3.38 -30.29 -9.36
CA HIS A 387 -1.97 -30.58 -9.26
C HIS A 387 -1.51 -29.92 -7.98
N TRP A 388 -1.36 -30.75 -6.94
CA TRP A 388 -0.72 -30.40 -5.70
C TRP A 388 0.56 -29.62 -6.00
N ASP A 389 0.48 -28.30 -5.84
CA ASP A 389 1.61 -27.38 -5.95
C ASP A 389 2.01 -26.98 -4.52
N PRO A 390 2.91 -27.75 -3.87
CA PRO A 390 3.36 -27.46 -2.52
C PRO A 390 4.14 -26.14 -2.43
N THR A 391 4.50 -25.54 -3.57
CA THR A 391 5.30 -24.30 -3.63
C THR A 391 4.46 -23.04 -3.84
N ALA A 392 3.15 -23.17 -4.09
CA ALA A 392 2.22 -22.07 -4.40
C ALA A 392 2.63 -21.18 -5.60
N ILE A 393 3.59 -21.63 -6.41
CA ILE A 393 4.16 -20.89 -7.54
C ILE A 393 3.09 -20.65 -8.61
N THR A 394 2.31 -21.68 -8.92
CA THR A 394 1.22 -21.63 -9.91
C THR A 394 0.17 -20.59 -9.51
N TYR A 395 -0.13 -20.49 -8.21
CA TYR A 395 -1.05 -19.47 -7.69
C TYR A 395 -0.47 -18.05 -7.84
N HIS A 396 0.80 -17.86 -7.48
CA HIS A 396 1.48 -16.57 -7.65
C HIS A 396 1.55 -16.14 -9.13
N MET A 397 1.88 -17.06 -10.02
CA MET A 397 1.85 -16.82 -11.47
C MET A 397 0.44 -16.46 -11.93
N ASN A 398 -0.58 -17.19 -11.46
CA ASN A 398 -1.97 -16.95 -11.84
C ASN A 398 -2.50 -15.57 -11.41
N GLN A 399 -1.99 -15.05 -10.30
CA GLN A 399 -2.30 -13.71 -9.80
C GLN A 399 -1.43 -12.60 -10.41
N GLY A 400 -0.50 -12.92 -11.30
CA GLY A 400 0.45 -11.95 -11.84
C GLY A 400 1.48 -11.44 -10.82
N ARG A 401 1.71 -12.18 -9.72
CA ARG A 401 2.62 -11.78 -8.62
C ARG A 401 3.99 -12.43 -8.79
N PHE A 402 4.92 -11.73 -9.43
CA PHE A 402 6.25 -12.27 -9.77
C PHE A 402 7.40 -11.86 -8.84
N PHE A 403 7.13 -11.24 -7.67
CA PHE A 403 8.12 -10.80 -6.65
C PHE A 403 9.38 -10.05 -7.17
N ASN A 404 9.33 -9.57 -8.41
CA ASN A 404 10.32 -8.75 -9.08
C ASN A 404 9.55 -7.67 -9.84
N GLY A 405 9.79 -6.40 -9.50
CA GLY A 405 9.04 -5.26 -10.06
C GLY A 405 9.12 -5.21 -11.58
N PHE A 406 10.31 -5.42 -12.15
CA PHE A 406 10.51 -5.33 -13.60
C PHE A 406 9.84 -6.48 -14.36
N ILE A 407 10.07 -7.73 -13.93
CA ILE A 407 9.49 -8.91 -14.59
C ILE A 407 7.96 -8.91 -14.42
N GLY A 408 7.48 -8.57 -13.24
CA GLY A 408 6.05 -8.46 -12.97
C GLY A 408 5.38 -7.39 -13.84
N LEU A 409 6.00 -6.21 -13.98
CA LEU A 409 5.51 -5.18 -14.91
C LEU A 409 5.53 -5.71 -16.35
N MET A 410 6.65 -6.24 -16.81
CA MET A 410 6.77 -6.72 -18.20
C MET A 410 5.76 -7.80 -18.57
N ILE A 411 5.46 -8.73 -17.67
CA ILE A 411 4.44 -9.76 -17.91
C ILE A 411 3.03 -9.16 -17.85
N ASN A 412 2.74 -8.32 -16.85
CA ASN A 412 1.37 -7.86 -16.60
C ASN A 412 0.95 -6.72 -17.52
N THR A 413 1.86 -5.80 -17.85
CA THR A 413 1.58 -4.58 -18.64
C THR A 413 2.30 -4.58 -20.00
N GLY A 414 3.20 -5.53 -20.26
CA GLY A 414 3.95 -5.61 -21.52
C GLY A 414 5.11 -4.62 -21.59
N LEU A 415 5.80 -4.62 -22.73
CA LEU A 415 6.96 -3.75 -23.01
C LEU A 415 6.61 -2.28 -22.81
N PHE A 416 5.51 -1.84 -23.42
CA PHE A 416 5.09 -0.44 -23.36
C PHE A 416 4.67 -0.02 -21.95
N GLY A 417 4.16 -0.93 -21.13
CA GLY A 417 3.73 -0.62 -19.76
C GLY A 417 4.87 -0.68 -18.75
N THR A 418 6.09 -1.02 -19.19
CA THR A 418 7.29 -1.13 -18.35
C THR A 418 8.21 0.09 -18.46
N PHE A 419 8.11 0.85 -19.56
CA PHE A 419 8.92 2.03 -19.87
C PHE A 419 8.03 3.27 -19.98
#